data_AF-A0A7S1IFI1-F1
#
_entry.id   AF-A0A7S1IFI1-F1
#
_cell.length_a   1.000
_cell.length_b   1.000
_cell.length_c   1.000
_cell.angle_alpha   90.00
_cell.angle_beta   90.00
_cell.angle_gamma   90.00
#
_symmetry.space_group_name_H-M   'P 1'
#
loop_
_entity.id
_entity.type
_entity.pdbx_description
1 polymer ?
#
loop_
_entity_poly.entity_id
_entity_poly.type
_entity_poly.pdbx_seq_one_letter_code
_entity_poly.pdbx_strand_id
1 'polypeptide(L)'
;AAKPPMEAVDGALEMVVDVLWGCGAALQKDEAEKHRRYTELVAAVADNLIPHDLLLGRLDYGMLEEAKLSDNKFRRDCNKRITQRMYVPAKYNLLRESNEGYAKLLTHLTELHTDGPASASALLATLQRLVGYFRLDPFRVCALIQDVFEQSLDAADAFLAALQYFPGPVSTSTVGFQVVKGRPAALGEGTAFYQMLALLIGKGMLSLTEVYSRLLGTVASQDEKPRGDIKEQLLIGLLQAGMHDVALQLLDLAAPWDWLACEDDALLKQLLTQCGQMIDGLYAFHCSSHILRQVVLGPSSPPQASPPELLKPLESYGLALLRHIGPYLHNDVVFMTKLCRVLKALAGSQDTEDLVKMIIIEVLLPALACVPANPALCYELWQALAVLGHEDRFEIYGAFKGQELAKTQKDLQKLAADQVDQCVQATLDKEKDKGKSKDKDLKKHSRMVARAAHSHPLMVAEKIIHMADVPVEDTNVDGFVRLVQYWTPFALDVLLYALLVRILEVASVLRGKKTNGVRPCVEAIALGNLGRLLGLLYRRHFAVLRLEG
;
A
#
# COMPACT_ATOMS: atom_id res chain seq x y z
N ALA A 1 -29.55 -43.15 -80.29
CA ALA A 1 -28.78 -41.91 -80.10
C ALA A 1 -28.22 -41.92 -78.68
N ALA A 2 -26.89 -41.95 -78.53
CA ALA A 2 -26.25 -41.92 -77.21
C ALA A 2 -26.45 -40.54 -76.57
N LYS A 3 -26.86 -40.48 -75.29
CA LYS A 3 -26.88 -39.24 -74.51
C LYS A 3 -25.44 -38.71 -74.38
N PRO A 4 -25.20 -37.40 -74.55
CA PRO A 4 -23.87 -36.82 -74.36
C PRO A 4 -23.40 -36.99 -72.89
N PRO A 5 -22.08 -36.99 -72.65
CA PRO A 5 -21.52 -37.11 -71.30
C PRO A 5 -21.92 -35.91 -70.43
N MET A 6 -22.29 -36.19 -69.17
CA MET A 6 -22.86 -35.23 -68.21
C MET A 6 -21.96 -34.00 -67.97
N GLU A 7 -20.63 -34.18 -67.97
CA GLU A 7 -19.64 -33.11 -67.81
C GLU A 7 -19.65 -32.07 -68.94
N ALA A 8 -20.01 -32.46 -70.17
CA ALA A 8 -20.09 -31.54 -71.30
C ALA A 8 -21.33 -30.64 -71.22
N VAL A 9 -22.38 -31.10 -70.53
CA VAL A 9 -23.63 -30.34 -70.33
C VAL A 9 -23.44 -29.30 -69.23
N ASP A 10 -22.78 -29.66 -68.12
CA ASP A 10 -22.52 -28.73 -67.02
C ASP A 10 -21.58 -27.58 -67.45
N GLY A 11 -20.51 -27.88 -68.21
CA GLY A 11 -19.63 -26.84 -68.76
C GLY A 11 -20.34 -25.91 -69.75
N ALA A 12 -21.31 -26.41 -70.51
CA ALA A 12 -22.12 -25.59 -71.40
C ALA A 12 -23.06 -24.66 -70.64
N LEU A 13 -23.68 -25.13 -69.56
CA LEU A 13 -24.53 -24.31 -68.70
C LEU A 13 -23.74 -23.19 -68.01
N GLU A 14 -22.54 -23.48 -67.52
CA GLU A 14 -21.65 -22.45 -66.96
C GLU A 14 -21.27 -21.38 -67.98
N MET A 15 -20.94 -21.77 -69.21
CA MET A 15 -20.65 -20.82 -70.29
C MET A 15 -21.85 -19.92 -70.61
N VAL A 16 -23.07 -20.46 -70.58
CA VAL A 16 -24.27 -19.64 -70.80
C VAL A 16 -24.46 -18.63 -69.67
N VAL A 17 -24.23 -19.02 -68.41
CA VAL A 17 -24.28 -18.07 -67.27
C VAL A 17 -23.21 -17.00 -67.40
N ASP A 18 -21.99 -17.35 -67.82
CA ASP A 18 -20.92 -16.37 -68.04
C ASP A 18 -21.24 -15.40 -69.17
N VAL A 19 -21.88 -15.87 -70.25
CA VAL A 19 -22.37 -15.01 -71.34
C VAL A 19 -23.48 -14.09 -70.83
N LEU A 20 -24.42 -14.59 -70.01
CA LEU A 20 -25.45 -13.76 -69.39
C LEU A 20 -24.81 -12.69 -68.50
N TRP A 21 -23.87 -13.07 -67.64
CA TRP A 21 -23.13 -12.14 -66.79
C TRP A 21 -22.38 -11.07 -67.62
N GLY A 22 -21.71 -11.49 -68.69
CA GLY A 22 -21.00 -10.59 -69.61
C GLY A 22 -21.94 -9.62 -70.33
N CYS A 23 -23.12 -10.08 -70.75
CA CYS A 23 -24.18 -9.23 -71.31
C CYS A 23 -24.70 -8.22 -70.29
N GLY A 24 -24.88 -8.64 -69.03
CA GLY A 24 -25.23 -7.76 -67.92
C GLY A 24 -24.18 -6.68 -67.67
N ALA A 25 -22.90 -7.07 -67.63
CA ALA A 25 -21.79 -6.15 -67.41
C ALA A 25 -21.56 -5.15 -68.55
N ALA A 26 -21.95 -5.50 -69.79
CA ALA A 26 -21.82 -4.65 -70.96
C ALA A 26 -22.96 -3.63 -71.12
N LEU A 27 -24.06 -3.77 -70.37
CA LEU A 27 -25.19 -2.84 -70.43
C LEU A 27 -24.85 -1.50 -69.75
N GLN A 28 -25.08 -0.40 -70.46
CA GLN A 28 -24.97 0.94 -69.90
C GLN A 28 -26.29 1.35 -69.23
N LYS A 29 -26.20 2.18 -68.18
CA LYS A 29 -27.35 2.57 -67.34
C LYS A 29 -28.49 3.29 -68.09
N ASP A 30 -28.19 3.88 -69.25
CA ASP A 30 -29.17 4.66 -70.03
C ASP A 30 -29.95 3.81 -71.05
N GLU A 31 -29.68 2.50 -71.16
CA GLU A 31 -30.32 1.60 -72.14
C GLU A 31 -31.49 0.81 -71.55
N ALA A 32 -32.52 1.51 -71.04
CA ALA A 32 -33.63 0.91 -70.29
C ALA A 32 -34.37 -0.23 -71.02
N GLU A 33 -34.56 -0.12 -72.34
CA GLU A 33 -35.27 -1.14 -73.13
C GLU A 33 -34.42 -2.41 -73.32
N LYS A 34 -33.10 -2.27 -73.43
CA LYS A 34 -32.18 -3.42 -73.48
C LYS A 34 -32.05 -4.08 -72.11
N HIS A 35 -32.03 -3.29 -71.04
CA HIS A 35 -32.06 -3.80 -69.66
C HIS A 35 -33.30 -4.65 -69.41
N ARG A 36 -34.48 -4.15 -69.81
CA ARG A 36 -35.74 -4.91 -69.70
C ARG A 36 -35.71 -6.23 -70.47
N ARG A 37 -35.23 -6.24 -71.71
CA ARG A 37 -35.11 -7.47 -72.52
C ARG A 37 -34.11 -8.45 -71.91
N TYR A 38 -33.03 -7.96 -71.33
CA TYR A 38 -32.06 -8.78 -70.61
C TYR A 38 -32.69 -9.39 -69.34
N THR A 39 -33.50 -8.65 -68.59
CA THR A 39 -34.26 -9.16 -67.43
C THR A 39 -35.27 -10.24 -67.81
N GLU A 40 -36.01 -10.03 -68.90
CA GLU A 40 -36.94 -11.03 -69.44
C GLU A 40 -36.19 -12.30 -69.91
N LEU A 41 -35.01 -12.15 -70.51
CA LEU A 41 -34.16 -13.27 -70.93
C LEU A 41 -33.66 -14.08 -69.73
N VAL A 42 -33.13 -13.42 -68.70
CA VAL A 42 -32.61 -14.10 -67.49
C VAL A 42 -33.73 -14.84 -66.76
N ALA A 43 -34.93 -14.25 -66.66
CA ALA A 43 -36.10 -14.93 -66.08
C ALA A 43 -36.49 -16.18 -66.88
N ALA A 44 -36.57 -16.08 -68.21
CA ALA A 44 -36.95 -17.21 -69.07
C ALA A 44 -35.93 -18.36 -69.06
N VAL A 45 -34.63 -18.03 -68.94
CA VAL A 45 -33.54 -18.99 -68.85
C VAL A 45 -33.51 -19.68 -67.47
N ALA A 46 -33.80 -18.94 -66.40
CA ALA A 46 -33.93 -19.50 -65.06
C ALA A 46 -35.08 -20.52 -64.94
N ASP A 47 -36.20 -20.29 -65.63
CA ASP A 47 -37.36 -21.19 -65.57
C ASP A 47 -37.14 -22.54 -66.27
N ASN A 48 -36.29 -22.60 -67.31
CA ASN A 48 -36.30 -23.72 -68.25
C ASN A 48 -34.94 -24.39 -68.51
N LEU A 49 -33.83 -23.73 -68.25
CA LEU A 49 -32.52 -24.12 -68.80
C LEU A 49 -31.40 -24.23 -67.76
N ILE A 50 -31.32 -23.31 -66.80
CA ILE A 50 -30.16 -23.20 -65.91
C ILE A 50 -30.57 -23.41 -64.44
N PRO A 51 -29.85 -24.24 -63.67
CA PRO A 51 -30.07 -24.37 -62.24
C PRO A 51 -29.98 -23.04 -61.51
N HIS A 52 -30.97 -22.77 -60.65
CA HIS A 52 -31.10 -21.52 -59.91
C HIS A 52 -29.84 -21.18 -59.09
N ASP A 53 -29.17 -22.18 -58.52
CA ASP A 53 -27.95 -22.03 -57.73
C ASP A 53 -26.78 -21.43 -58.53
N LEU A 54 -26.70 -21.73 -59.83
CA LEU A 54 -25.63 -21.26 -60.70
C LEU A 54 -25.83 -19.78 -61.07
N LEU A 55 -27.09 -19.37 -61.28
CA LEU A 55 -27.47 -17.97 -61.53
C LEU A 55 -27.25 -17.10 -60.28
N LEU A 56 -27.67 -17.60 -59.12
CA LEU A 56 -27.46 -16.91 -57.83
C LEU A 56 -25.97 -16.73 -57.48
N GLY A 57 -25.11 -17.62 -57.96
CA GLY A 57 -23.67 -17.59 -57.70
C GLY A 57 -22.88 -16.61 -58.56
N ARG A 58 -23.38 -16.24 -59.77
CA ARG A 58 -22.62 -15.44 -60.74
C ARG A 58 -23.25 -14.10 -61.11
N LEU A 59 -24.58 -13.97 -61.10
CA LEU A 59 -25.25 -12.71 -61.46
C LEU A 59 -25.26 -11.70 -60.30
N ASP A 60 -25.38 -10.41 -60.63
CA ASP A 60 -25.42 -9.32 -59.67
C ASP A 60 -26.77 -9.23 -58.93
N TYR A 61 -26.74 -8.73 -57.69
CA TYR A 61 -27.92 -8.68 -56.82
C TYR A 61 -29.04 -7.78 -57.36
N GLY A 62 -28.71 -6.71 -58.09
CA GLY A 62 -29.71 -5.82 -58.66
C GLY A 62 -30.52 -6.55 -59.73
N MET A 63 -29.82 -7.24 -60.62
CA MET A 63 -30.43 -8.05 -61.67
C MET A 63 -31.27 -9.22 -61.14
N LEU A 64 -30.77 -9.95 -60.13
CA LEU A 64 -31.51 -11.06 -59.52
C LEU A 64 -32.80 -10.60 -58.82
N GLU A 65 -32.82 -9.39 -58.26
CA GLU A 65 -34.01 -8.77 -57.66
C GLU A 65 -35.02 -8.37 -58.76
N GLU A 66 -34.56 -7.77 -59.86
CA GLU A 66 -35.42 -7.38 -60.98
C GLU A 66 -36.01 -8.58 -61.74
N ALA A 67 -35.25 -9.66 -61.87
CA ALA A 67 -35.71 -10.92 -62.48
C ALA A 67 -36.60 -11.76 -61.55
N LYS A 68 -36.87 -11.30 -60.31
CA LYS A 68 -37.62 -12.03 -59.26
C LYS A 68 -37.02 -13.38 -58.87
N LEU A 69 -35.71 -13.53 -59.06
CA LEU A 69 -34.95 -14.74 -58.69
C LEU A 69 -34.36 -14.66 -57.28
N SER A 70 -34.35 -13.47 -56.67
CA SER A 70 -33.90 -13.30 -55.29
C SER A 70 -34.71 -12.24 -54.54
N ASP A 71 -34.78 -12.39 -53.22
CA ASP A 71 -35.45 -11.44 -52.32
C ASP A 71 -34.44 -10.52 -51.60
N ASN A 72 -34.95 -9.40 -51.08
CA ASN A 72 -34.21 -8.50 -50.19
C ASN A 72 -33.56 -9.21 -48.98
N LYS A 73 -34.14 -10.33 -48.52
CA LYS A 73 -33.57 -11.17 -47.45
C LYS A 73 -32.29 -11.87 -47.91
N PHE A 74 -32.26 -12.42 -49.12
CA PHE A 74 -31.09 -13.07 -49.70
C PHE A 74 -29.93 -12.07 -49.84
N ARG A 75 -30.20 -10.86 -50.35
CA ARG A 75 -29.20 -9.78 -50.43
C ARG A 75 -28.64 -9.41 -49.05
N ARG A 76 -29.47 -9.28 -48.02
CA ARG A 76 -29.02 -9.00 -46.64
C ARG A 76 -28.14 -10.12 -46.10
N ASP A 77 -28.51 -11.38 -46.32
CA ASP A 77 -27.76 -12.53 -45.82
C ASP A 77 -26.43 -12.70 -46.58
N CYS A 78 -26.41 -12.47 -47.89
CA CYS A 78 -25.18 -12.37 -48.68
C CYS A 78 -24.28 -11.24 -48.19
N ASN A 79 -24.80 -10.03 -48.00
CA ASN A 79 -24.03 -8.90 -47.47
C ASN A 79 -23.49 -9.19 -46.07
N LYS A 80 -24.26 -9.82 -45.18
CA LYS A 80 -23.77 -10.25 -43.87
C LYS A 80 -22.61 -11.25 -44.01
N ARG A 81 -22.74 -12.25 -44.88
CA ARG A 81 -21.69 -13.26 -45.12
C ARG A 81 -20.43 -12.66 -45.75
N ILE A 82 -20.60 -11.77 -46.74
CA ILE A 82 -19.50 -11.02 -47.37
C ILE A 82 -18.82 -10.15 -46.32
N THR A 83 -19.59 -9.40 -45.53
CA THR A 83 -19.04 -8.55 -44.47
C THR A 83 -18.32 -9.37 -43.41
N GLN A 84 -18.89 -10.49 -42.97
CA GLN A 84 -18.24 -11.42 -42.04
C GLN A 84 -16.94 -11.98 -42.62
N ARG A 85 -16.92 -12.36 -43.90
CA ARG A 85 -15.72 -12.91 -44.55
C ARG A 85 -14.63 -11.86 -44.78
N MET A 86 -15.01 -10.63 -45.12
CA MET A 86 -14.09 -9.57 -45.51
C MET A 86 -13.57 -8.76 -44.31
N TYR A 87 -14.42 -8.49 -43.32
CA TYR A 87 -14.10 -7.53 -42.24
C TYR A 87 -13.91 -8.16 -40.87
N VAL A 88 -14.28 -9.43 -40.66
CA VAL A 88 -14.00 -10.11 -39.38
C VAL A 88 -12.67 -10.85 -39.52
N PRO A 89 -11.59 -10.38 -38.89
CA PRO A 89 -10.34 -11.13 -38.88
C PRO A 89 -10.58 -12.47 -38.17
N ALA A 90 -10.17 -13.56 -38.81
CA ALA A 90 -10.26 -14.91 -38.24
C ALA A 90 -9.19 -15.09 -37.15
N LYS A 91 -9.40 -14.43 -36.00
CA LYS A 91 -8.62 -14.62 -34.77
C LYS A 91 -9.42 -15.50 -33.81
N TYR A 92 -8.75 -16.49 -33.23
CA TYR A 92 -9.39 -17.43 -32.30
C TYR A 92 -9.17 -16.97 -30.87
N ASN A 93 -10.23 -16.54 -30.20
CA ASN A 93 -10.20 -15.99 -28.84
C ASN A 93 -10.55 -17.03 -27.77
N LEU A 94 -11.39 -18.02 -28.11
CA LEU A 94 -11.79 -19.06 -27.16
C LEU A 94 -10.85 -20.26 -27.25
N LEU A 95 -10.57 -20.89 -26.11
CA LEU A 95 -9.71 -22.08 -26.05
C LEU A 95 -10.19 -23.18 -27.01
N ARG A 96 -11.52 -23.41 -27.05
CA ARG A 96 -12.18 -24.40 -27.90
C ARG A 96 -12.00 -24.18 -29.41
N GLU A 97 -11.67 -22.96 -29.83
CA GLU A 97 -11.52 -22.61 -31.24
C GLU A 97 -10.15 -23.02 -31.80
N SER A 98 -9.12 -23.13 -30.95
CA SER A 98 -7.76 -23.53 -31.33
C SER A 98 -7.11 -24.34 -30.20
N ASN A 99 -7.64 -25.54 -29.94
CA ASN A 99 -7.17 -26.41 -28.85
C ASN A 99 -5.65 -26.68 -28.95
N GLU A 100 -5.15 -26.96 -30.16
CA GLU A 100 -3.73 -27.24 -30.40
C GLU A 100 -2.85 -26.00 -30.15
N GLY A 101 -3.28 -24.84 -30.65
CA GLY A 101 -2.52 -23.59 -30.51
C GLY A 101 -2.40 -23.16 -29.05
N TYR A 102 -3.51 -23.20 -28.30
CA TYR A 102 -3.51 -22.87 -26.88
C TYR A 102 -2.80 -23.92 -26.01
N ALA A 103 -2.90 -25.21 -26.35
CA ALA A 103 -2.16 -26.26 -25.63
C ALA A 103 -0.64 -26.07 -25.79
N LYS A 104 -0.15 -25.89 -27.02
CA LYS A 104 1.28 -25.62 -27.29
C LYS A 104 1.76 -24.34 -26.60
N LEU A 105 0.95 -23.29 -26.62
CA LEU A 105 1.24 -22.04 -25.91
C LEU A 105 1.45 -22.29 -24.41
N LEU A 106 0.50 -22.97 -23.76
CA LEU A 106 0.57 -23.26 -22.32
C LEU A 106 1.78 -24.12 -21.98
N THR A 107 2.03 -25.18 -22.75
CA THR A 107 3.22 -26.04 -22.57
C THR A 107 4.51 -25.22 -22.60
N HIS A 108 4.69 -24.37 -23.61
CA HIS A 108 5.88 -23.52 -23.68
C HIS A 108 5.98 -22.49 -22.55
N LEU A 109 4.87 -21.90 -22.13
CA LEU A 109 4.86 -21.00 -20.96
C LEU A 109 5.25 -21.74 -19.68
N THR A 110 4.87 -23.00 -19.53
CA THR A 110 5.19 -23.82 -18.34
C THR A 110 6.57 -24.48 -18.36
N GLU A 111 7.23 -24.59 -19.51
CA GLU A 111 8.53 -25.27 -19.65
C GLU A 111 9.73 -24.31 -19.60
N LEU A 112 9.55 -23.03 -19.98
CA LEU A 112 10.65 -22.05 -20.14
C LEU A 112 11.16 -21.42 -18.84
N HIS A 113 10.85 -22.00 -17.67
CA HIS A 113 11.17 -21.46 -16.33
C HIS A 113 12.65 -21.55 -15.89
N THR A 114 13.62 -21.62 -16.80
CA THR A 114 15.05 -21.63 -16.43
C THR A 114 15.66 -20.24 -16.59
N ASP A 115 16.10 -19.65 -15.48
CA ASP A 115 16.53 -18.26 -15.31
C ASP A 115 17.52 -17.78 -16.38
N GLY A 116 17.14 -16.70 -17.08
CA GLY A 116 18.07 -15.90 -17.88
C GLY A 116 17.41 -15.05 -18.97
N PRO A 117 18.04 -13.93 -19.39
CA PRO A 117 17.55 -13.06 -20.47
C PRO A 117 17.48 -13.76 -21.83
N ALA A 118 18.27 -14.82 -22.03
CA ALA A 118 18.21 -15.66 -23.22
C ALA A 118 16.85 -16.41 -23.31
N SER A 119 16.30 -16.86 -22.18
CA SER A 119 15.00 -17.55 -22.11
C SER A 119 13.85 -16.63 -22.54
N ALA A 120 13.88 -15.36 -22.11
CA ALA A 120 12.89 -14.35 -22.49
C ALA A 120 12.79 -14.14 -24.01
N SER A 121 13.94 -14.02 -24.68
CA SER A 121 13.99 -13.83 -26.14
C SER A 121 13.49 -15.07 -26.91
N ALA A 122 13.81 -16.27 -26.42
CA ALA A 122 13.36 -17.53 -26.98
C ALA A 122 11.85 -17.72 -26.79
N LEU A 123 11.31 -17.34 -25.62
CA LEU A 123 9.88 -17.33 -25.33
C LEU A 123 9.16 -16.39 -26.29
N LEU A 124 9.64 -15.15 -26.43
CA LEU A 124 9.03 -14.16 -27.33
C LEU A 124 9.00 -14.64 -28.78
N ALA A 125 10.11 -15.18 -29.29
CA ALA A 125 10.15 -15.71 -30.66
C ALA A 125 9.16 -16.87 -30.86
N THR A 126 8.96 -17.69 -29.83
CA THR A 126 7.99 -18.80 -29.84
C THR A 126 6.55 -18.28 -29.79
N LEU A 127 6.28 -17.27 -28.96
CA LEU A 127 4.97 -16.59 -28.90
C LEU A 127 4.61 -15.99 -30.26
N GLN A 128 5.51 -15.27 -30.90
CA GLN A 128 5.28 -14.68 -32.23
C GLN A 128 4.96 -15.75 -33.29
N ARG A 129 5.69 -16.87 -33.27
CA ARG A 129 5.45 -18.01 -34.17
C ARG A 129 4.07 -18.64 -33.93
N LEU A 130 3.69 -18.91 -32.68
CA LEU A 130 2.41 -19.54 -32.35
C LEU A 130 1.21 -18.63 -32.61
N VAL A 131 1.30 -17.35 -32.22
CA VAL A 131 0.25 -16.35 -32.44
C VAL A 131 -0.02 -16.19 -33.94
N GLY A 132 1.03 -16.11 -34.76
CA GLY A 132 0.90 -16.01 -36.21
C GLY A 132 0.36 -17.29 -36.86
N TYR A 133 0.95 -18.45 -36.55
CA TYR A 133 0.61 -19.73 -37.18
C TYR A 133 -0.82 -20.18 -36.86
N PHE A 134 -1.21 -20.13 -35.58
CA PHE A 134 -2.53 -20.55 -35.13
C PHE A 134 -3.56 -19.42 -35.15
N ARG A 135 -3.20 -18.19 -35.57
CA ARG A 135 -4.07 -17.00 -35.56
C ARG A 135 -4.75 -16.77 -34.21
N LEU A 136 -3.97 -16.88 -33.12
CA LEU A 136 -4.49 -16.71 -31.75
C LEU A 136 -4.83 -15.24 -31.48
N ASP A 137 -5.84 -15.01 -30.65
CA ASP A 137 -6.19 -13.66 -30.21
C ASP A 137 -5.16 -13.11 -29.20
N PRO A 138 -4.56 -11.93 -29.44
CA PRO A 138 -3.55 -11.34 -28.55
C PRO A 138 -4.05 -11.05 -27.13
N PHE A 139 -5.33 -10.70 -26.94
CA PHE A 139 -5.87 -10.44 -25.59
C PHE A 139 -5.91 -11.74 -24.78
N ARG A 140 -6.34 -12.84 -25.42
CA ARG A 140 -6.37 -14.15 -24.75
C ARG A 140 -4.96 -14.66 -24.44
N VAL A 141 -4.02 -14.48 -25.37
CA VAL A 141 -2.62 -14.88 -25.15
C VAL A 141 -2.02 -14.08 -24.00
N CYS A 142 -2.24 -12.76 -23.95
CA CYS A 142 -1.81 -11.92 -22.82
C CYS A 142 -2.44 -12.38 -21.48
N ALA A 143 -3.72 -12.74 -21.46
CA ALA A 143 -4.38 -13.28 -20.27
C ALA A 143 -3.75 -14.59 -19.78
N LEU A 144 -3.44 -15.53 -20.69
CA LEU A 144 -2.82 -16.79 -20.32
C LEU A 144 -1.37 -16.60 -19.83
N ILE A 145 -0.63 -15.65 -20.41
CA ILE A 145 0.71 -15.29 -19.92
C ILE A 145 0.61 -14.77 -18.48
N GLN A 146 -0.36 -13.91 -18.17
CA GLN A 146 -0.59 -13.41 -16.81
C GLN A 146 -1.02 -14.53 -15.85
N ASP A 147 -1.91 -15.43 -16.28
CA ASP A 147 -2.37 -16.56 -15.45
C ASP A 147 -1.22 -17.53 -15.09
N VAL A 148 -0.25 -17.73 -16.00
CA VAL A 148 0.95 -18.55 -15.73
C VAL A 148 1.99 -17.77 -14.92
N PHE A 149 2.17 -16.47 -15.22
CA PHE A 149 3.10 -15.62 -14.48
C PHE A 149 2.75 -15.57 -12.99
N GLU A 150 1.47 -15.48 -12.65
CA GLU A 150 1.04 -15.54 -11.25
C GLU A 150 1.47 -16.83 -10.53
N GLN A 151 1.48 -17.96 -11.22
CA GLN A 151 1.87 -19.25 -10.64
C GLN A 151 3.39 -19.41 -10.53
N SER A 152 4.14 -18.59 -11.26
CA SER A 152 5.59 -18.73 -11.47
C SER A 152 6.31 -17.39 -11.33
N LEU A 153 6.20 -16.79 -10.13
CA LEU A 153 6.82 -15.49 -9.82
C LEU A 153 8.35 -15.53 -9.85
N ASP A 154 8.97 -16.70 -9.62
CA ASP A 154 10.42 -16.87 -9.66
C ASP A 154 11.00 -16.50 -11.04
N ALA A 155 10.24 -16.75 -12.12
CA ALA A 155 10.64 -16.45 -13.50
C ALA A 155 10.10 -15.10 -14.01
N ALA A 156 9.86 -14.14 -13.11
CA ALA A 156 9.22 -12.86 -13.42
C ALA A 156 9.83 -12.13 -14.62
N ASP A 157 11.15 -12.08 -14.73
CA ASP A 157 11.83 -11.33 -15.80
C ASP A 157 11.47 -11.84 -17.21
N ALA A 158 11.28 -13.16 -17.36
CA ALA A 158 10.90 -13.75 -18.64
C ALA A 158 9.47 -13.37 -19.05
N PHE A 159 8.54 -13.42 -18.10
CA PHE A 159 7.15 -13.03 -18.34
C PHE A 159 6.99 -11.52 -18.56
N LEU A 160 7.73 -10.70 -17.81
CA LEU A 160 7.75 -9.26 -17.99
C LEU A 160 8.27 -8.91 -19.40
N ALA A 161 9.37 -9.51 -19.85
CA ALA A 161 9.86 -9.31 -21.21
C ALA A 161 8.85 -9.76 -22.29
N ALA A 162 8.16 -10.88 -22.08
CA ALA A 162 7.12 -11.34 -23.00
C ALA A 162 5.93 -10.37 -23.05
N LEU A 163 5.53 -9.78 -21.92
CA LEU A 163 4.43 -8.83 -21.84
C LEU A 163 4.75 -7.48 -22.49
N GLN A 164 6.03 -7.07 -22.59
CA GLN A 164 6.45 -5.86 -23.30
C GLN A 164 6.11 -5.89 -24.80
N TYR A 165 5.92 -7.08 -25.38
CA TYR A 165 5.52 -7.24 -26.77
C TYR A 165 4.08 -6.78 -27.04
N PHE A 166 3.21 -6.88 -26.04
CA PHE A 166 1.81 -6.48 -26.19
C PHE A 166 1.64 -4.98 -25.94
N PRO A 167 0.78 -4.28 -26.70
CA PRO A 167 0.49 -2.88 -26.45
C PRO A 167 -0.04 -2.69 -25.02
N GLY A 168 0.42 -1.66 -24.31
CA GLY A 168 0.01 -1.34 -22.93
C GLY A 168 -1.51 -1.44 -22.67
N PRO A 169 -2.40 -0.90 -23.55
CA PRO A 169 -3.85 -1.00 -23.37
C PRO A 169 -4.39 -2.44 -23.31
N VAL A 170 -3.74 -3.40 -23.96
CA VAL A 170 -4.12 -4.82 -23.95
C VAL A 170 -3.85 -5.40 -22.57
N SER A 171 -2.63 -5.22 -22.05
CA SER A 171 -2.23 -5.68 -20.72
C SER A 171 -3.09 -5.08 -19.62
N THR A 172 -3.36 -3.77 -19.68
CA THR A 172 -4.19 -3.10 -18.67
C THR A 172 -5.65 -3.55 -18.75
N SER A 173 -6.20 -3.77 -19.93
CA SER A 173 -7.59 -4.24 -20.09
C SER A 173 -7.78 -5.66 -19.57
N THR A 174 -6.82 -6.55 -19.83
CA THR A 174 -6.85 -7.92 -19.31
C THR A 174 -6.74 -7.95 -17.79
N VAL A 175 -5.80 -7.18 -17.22
CA VAL A 175 -5.65 -7.05 -15.76
C VAL A 175 -6.90 -6.44 -15.14
N GLY A 176 -7.41 -5.35 -15.71
CA GLY A 176 -8.64 -4.72 -15.24
C GLY A 176 -9.83 -5.67 -15.26
N PHE A 177 -9.96 -6.52 -16.28
CA PHE A 177 -10.98 -7.56 -16.32
C PHE A 177 -10.80 -8.60 -15.21
N GLN A 178 -9.57 -9.05 -14.95
CA GLN A 178 -9.29 -10.00 -13.86
C GLN A 178 -9.60 -9.41 -12.48
N VAL A 179 -9.28 -8.12 -12.29
CA VAL A 179 -9.62 -7.35 -11.08
C VAL A 179 -11.14 -7.20 -10.92
N VAL A 180 -11.84 -6.78 -11.99
CA VAL A 180 -13.31 -6.57 -11.98
C VAL A 180 -14.08 -7.87 -11.78
N LYS A 181 -13.60 -8.97 -12.36
CA LYS A 181 -14.24 -10.28 -12.22
C LYS A 181 -14.21 -10.79 -10.77
N GLY A 182 -13.41 -10.18 -9.91
CA GLY A 182 -13.35 -10.44 -8.48
C GLY A 182 -13.02 -11.90 -8.22
N ARG A 183 -11.72 -12.23 -8.08
CA ARG A 183 -11.37 -13.59 -7.68
C ARG A 183 -12.04 -13.90 -6.34
N PRO A 184 -12.81 -15.00 -6.24
CA PRO A 184 -13.43 -15.35 -4.98
C PRO A 184 -12.32 -15.67 -3.98
N ALA A 185 -12.44 -15.12 -2.77
CA ALA A 185 -11.58 -15.43 -1.63
C ALA A 185 -11.46 -16.95 -1.33
N ALA A 186 -12.33 -17.77 -1.94
CA ALA A 186 -12.34 -19.23 -1.86
C ALA A 186 -11.20 -19.95 -2.62
N LEU A 187 -10.51 -19.29 -3.56
CA LEU A 187 -9.29 -19.80 -4.18
C LEU A 187 -8.09 -19.18 -3.46
N GLY A 188 -7.89 -19.64 -2.22
CA GLY A 188 -6.80 -19.35 -1.27
C GLY A 188 -5.98 -18.10 -1.51
N GLU A 189 -6.13 -17.09 -0.64
CA GLU A 189 -5.12 -16.09 -0.22
C GLU A 189 -3.92 -15.88 -1.16
N GLY A 190 -4.19 -15.58 -2.44
CA GLY A 190 -3.17 -15.48 -3.46
C GLY A 190 -2.48 -14.13 -3.41
N THR A 191 -1.58 -13.91 -2.46
CA THR A 191 -0.61 -12.79 -2.50
C THR A 191 0.10 -12.74 -3.85
N ALA A 192 0.24 -13.88 -4.53
CA ALA A 192 0.89 -14.01 -5.83
C ALA A 192 0.26 -13.14 -6.93
N PHE A 193 -1.07 -12.99 -6.97
CA PHE A 193 -1.73 -12.10 -7.93
C PHE A 193 -1.34 -10.64 -7.69
N TYR A 194 -1.35 -10.20 -6.43
CA TYR A 194 -1.00 -8.83 -6.06
C TYR A 194 0.51 -8.56 -6.21
N GLN A 195 1.35 -9.56 -5.97
CA GLN A 195 2.79 -9.51 -6.27
C GLN A 195 3.03 -9.41 -7.79
N MET A 196 2.30 -10.16 -8.61
CA MET A 196 2.34 -10.02 -10.07
C MET A 196 1.92 -8.62 -10.50
N LEU A 197 0.79 -8.10 -9.98
CA LEU A 197 0.34 -6.73 -10.25
C LEU A 197 1.39 -5.69 -9.84
N ALA A 198 2.02 -5.88 -8.68
CA ALA A 198 3.11 -5.06 -8.22
C ALA A 198 4.23 -5.05 -9.26
N LEU A 199 4.79 -6.21 -9.63
CA LEU A 199 5.86 -6.30 -10.62
C LEU A 199 5.53 -5.62 -11.96
N LEU A 200 4.27 -5.72 -12.41
CA LEU A 200 3.80 -5.04 -13.63
C LEU A 200 3.75 -3.51 -13.49
N ILE A 201 3.32 -3.00 -12.34
CA ILE A 201 3.32 -1.55 -12.04
C ILE A 201 4.77 -1.05 -11.94
N GLY A 202 5.67 -1.81 -11.30
CA GLY A 202 7.08 -1.45 -11.16
C GLY A 202 7.84 -1.31 -12.47
N LYS A 203 7.53 -2.16 -13.46
CA LYS A 203 8.09 -2.04 -14.82
C LYS A 203 7.38 -0.99 -15.67
N GLY A 204 6.41 -0.25 -15.11
CA GLY A 204 5.66 0.79 -15.81
C GLY A 204 4.70 0.26 -16.88
N MET A 205 4.35 -1.04 -16.84
CA MET A 205 3.37 -1.61 -17.78
C MET A 205 1.94 -1.24 -17.42
N LEU A 206 1.69 -1.00 -16.13
CA LEU A 206 0.41 -0.59 -15.58
C LEU A 206 0.57 0.73 -14.82
N SER A 207 -0.38 1.64 -15.01
CA SER A 207 -0.46 2.85 -14.19
C SER A 207 -1.18 2.56 -12.87
N LEU A 208 -0.58 2.96 -11.75
CA LEU A 208 -1.18 2.85 -10.42
C LEU A 208 -2.56 3.49 -10.37
N THR A 209 -2.71 4.69 -10.96
CA THR A 209 -3.98 5.43 -11.01
C THR A 209 -5.06 4.67 -11.79
N GLU A 210 -4.68 4.00 -12.87
CA GLU A 210 -5.62 3.23 -13.69
C GLU A 210 -6.06 1.95 -12.99
N VAL A 211 -5.15 1.24 -12.33
CA VAL A 211 -5.49 0.07 -11.51
C VAL A 211 -6.34 0.48 -10.32
N TYR A 212 -5.96 1.55 -9.60
CA TYR A 212 -6.68 2.06 -8.43
C TYR A 212 -8.08 2.58 -8.77
N SER A 213 -8.25 3.31 -9.87
CA SER A 213 -9.58 3.77 -10.33
C SER A 213 -10.50 2.61 -10.73
N ARG A 214 -9.97 1.54 -11.32
CA ARG A 214 -10.75 0.34 -11.67
C ARG A 214 -11.10 -0.49 -10.43
N LEU A 215 -10.21 -0.54 -9.44
CA LEU A 215 -10.44 -1.11 -8.12
C LEU A 215 -11.51 -0.36 -7.32
N LEU A 216 -11.58 0.96 -7.46
CA LEU A 216 -12.63 1.79 -6.86
C LEU A 216 -13.95 1.72 -7.64
N GLY A 217 -13.89 1.68 -8.97
CA GLY A 217 -15.07 1.65 -9.86
C GLY A 217 -15.94 0.40 -9.69
N THR A 218 -15.37 -0.71 -9.21
CA THR A 218 -16.10 -1.94 -8.85
C THR A 218 -16.93 -1.85 -7.57
N VAL A 219 -16.77 -0.78 -6.78
CA VAL A 219 -17.46 -0.60 -5.49
C VAL A 219 -18.78 0.18 -5.65
N ALA A 220 -19.06 0.75 -6.83
CA ALA A 220 -20.26 1.56 -7.07
C ALA A 220 -21.55 0.75 -7.31
N SER A 221 -21.47 -0.57 -7.44
CA SER A 221 -22.66 -1.44 -7.51
C SER A 221 -23.06 -1.91 -6.11
N GLN A 222 -23.90 -1.09 -5.46
CA GLN A 222 -24.90 -1.37 -4.42
C GLN A 222 -24.63 -2.50 -3.39
N ASP A 223 -24.62 -2.09 -2.11
CA ASP A 223 -24.92 -2.85 -0.87
C ASP A 223 -23.92 -3.85 -0.26
N GLU A 224 -22.69 -3.98 -0.74
CA GLU A 224 -21.62 -4.64 0.01
C GLU A 224 -20.58 -3.63 0.50
N LYS A 225 -20.22 -3.69 1.79
CA LYS A 225 -19.09 -2.95 2.37
C LYS A 225 -17.90 -3.01 1.39
N PRO A 226 -17.18 -1.90 1.15
CA PRO A 226 -15.98 -1.94 0.33
C PRO A 226 -15.08 -3.06 0.84
N ARG A 227 -14.67 -3.98 -0.05
CA ARG A 227 -13.70 -5.05 0.26
C ARG A 227 -12.38 -4.38 0.66
N GLY A 228 -12.20 -4.08 1.95
CA GLY A 228 -10.96 -3.54 2.53
C GLY A 228 -9.74 -4.35 2.10
N ASP A 229 -9.93 -5.68 2.03
CA ASP A 229 -8.92 -6.66 1.62
C ASP A 229 -8.18 -6.30 0.33
N ILE A 230 -8.83 -5.80 -0.74
CA ILE A 230 -8.14 -5.71 -2.05
C ILE A 230 -7.06 -4.62 -2.05
N LYS A 231 -7.28 -3.52 -1.33
CA LYS A 231 -6.30 -2.43 -1.24
C LYS A 231 -5.12 -2.83 -0.35
N GLU A 232 -5.42 -3.44 0.79
CA GLU A 232 -4.43 -3.94 1.75
C GLU A 232 -3.58 -5.05 1.11
N GLN A 233 -4.19 -5.98 0.39
CA GLN A 233 -3.48 -7.05 -0.32
C GLN A 233 -2.61 -6.53 -1.46
N LEU A 234 -3.06 -5.48 -2.18
CA LEU A 234 -2.20 -4.81 -3.16
C LEU A 234 -0.98 -4.15 -2.49
N LEU A 235 -1.17 -3.46 -1.37
CA LEU A 235 -0.07 -2.89 -0.58
C LEU A 235 0.91 -3.96 -0.11
N ILE A 236 0.41 -5.07 0.43
CA ILE A 236 1.22 -6.22 0.84
C ILE A 236 2.04 -6.74 -0.35
N GLY A 237 1.41 -6.91 -1.52
CA GLY A 237 2.08 -7.34 -2.75
C GLY A 237 3.16 -6.37 -3.23
N LEU A 238 2.89 -5.05 -3.20
CA LEU A 238 3.85 -4.00 -3.56
C LEU A 238 5.08 -4.01 -2.63
N LEU A 239 4.85 -4.16 -1.32
CA LEU A 239 5.90 -4.23 -0.31
C LEU A 239 6.72 -5.52 -0.44
N GLN A 240 6.08 -6.67 -0.70
CA GLN A 240 6.78 -7.94 -0.92
C GLN A 240 7.62 -7.94 -2.20
N ALA A 241 7.17 -7.22 -3.23
CA ALA A 241 7.92 -7.02 -4.47
C ALA A 241 9.07 -5.97 -4.33
N GLY A 242 9.23 -5.35 -3.15
CA GLY A 242 10.28 -4.35 -2.89
C GLY A 242 10.05 -3.00 -3.56
N MET A 243 8.82 -2.69 -3.97
CA MET A 243 8.48 -1.45 -4.68
C MET A 243 7.96 -0.37 -3.73
N HIS A 244 8.87 0.13 -2.89
CA HIS A 244 8.54 1.04 -1.80
C HIS A 244 7.94 2.38 -2.28
N ASP A 245 8.46 2.96 -3.37
CA ASP A 245 7.98 4.27 -3.87
C ASP A 245 6.51 4.20 -4.31
N VAL A 246 6.13 3.13 -5.01
CA VAL A 246 4.75 2.90 -5.47
C VAL A 246 3.83 2.57 -4.29
N ALA A 247 4.32 1.79 -3.33
CA ALA A 247 3.58 1.49 -2.10
C ALA A 247 3.29 2.77 -1.30
N LEU A 248 4.27 3.67 -1.17
CA LEU A 248 4.10 4.96 -0.52
C LEU A 248 3.09 5.86 -1.25
N GLN A 249 3.16 5.94 -2.58
CA GLN A 249 2.16 6.67 -3.37
C GLN A 249 0.74 6.14 -3.14
N LEU A 250 0.58 4.82 -3.00
CA LEU A 250 -0.73 4.23 -2.73
C LEU A 250 -1.18 4.47 -1.28
N LEU A 251 -0.26 4.45 -0.31
CA LEU A 251 -0.55 4.81 1.09
C LEU A 251 -1.00 6.27 1.20
N ASP A 252 -0.27 7.19 0.59
CA ASP A 252 -0.59 8.62 0.56
C ASP A 252 -1.93 8.90 -0.11
N LEU A 253 -2.31 8.11 -1.12
CA LEU A 253 -3.58 8.20 -1.83
C LEU A 253 -4.75 7.57 -1.06
N ALA A 254 -4.50 6.46 -0.34
CA ALA A 254 -5.54 5.70 0.35
C ALA A 254 -6.00 6.38 1.64
N ALA A 255 -5.07 6.95 2.40
CA ALA A 255 -5.35 7.64 3.65
C ALA A 255 -4.24 8.67 3.90
N PRO A 256 -4.38 9.91 3.42
CA PRO A 256 -3.47 10.97 3.81
C PRO A 256 -3.66 11.19 5.31
N TRP A 257 -2.77 10.60 6.11
CA TRP A 257 -2.60 10.82 7.55
C TRP A 257 -3.66 10.21 8.48
N ASP A 258 -4.48 9.28 7.99
CA ASP A 258 -5.30 8.41 8.84
C ASP A 258 -4.67 7.01 8.92
N TRP A 259 -4.31 6.62 10.14
CA TRP A 259 -3.72 5.33 10.52
C TRP A 259 -4.68 4.13 10.30
N LEU A 260 -5.80 4.34 9.61
CA LEU A 260 -6.83 3.37 9.26
C LEU A 260 -6.27 2.18 8.48
N ALA A 261 -5.22 2.39 7.66
CA ALA A 261 -4.57 1.32 6.92
C ALA A 261 -3.95 0.25 7.87
N CYS A 262 -3.53 0.64 9.07
CA CYS A 262 -2.92 -0.29 10.02
C CYS A 262 -3.93 -0.97 10.97
N GLU A 263 -5.24 -0.86 10.73
CA GLU A 263 -6.25 -1.69 11.42
C GLU A 263 -6.19 -3.15 10.96
N ASP A 264 -5.73 -3.43 9.73
CA ASP A 264 -5.47 -4.79 9.26
C ASP A 264 -4.14 -5.33 9.82
N ASP A 265 -4.24 -6.38 10.63
CA ASP A 265 -3.11 -7.11 11.21
C ASP A 265 -2.14 -7.66 10.15
N ALA A 266 -2.62 -8.04 8.97
CA ALA A 266 -1.77 -8.60 7.91
C ALA A 266 -0.88 -7.53 7.29
N LEU A 267 -1.45 -6.37 6.94
CA LEU A 267 -0.69 -5.24 6.41
C LEU A 267 0.31 -4.71 7.44
N LEU A 268 -0.12 -4.56 8.71
CA LEU A 268 0.77 -4.10 9.78
C LEU A 268 1.98 -5.03 9.96
N LYS A 269 1.77 -6.36 10.00
CA LYS A 269 2.87 -7.33 10.08
C LYS A 269 3.84 -7.22 8.90
N GLN A 270 3.33 -7.01 7.69
CA GLN A 270 4.17 -6.85 6.51
C GLN A 270 5.00 -5.55 6.58
N LEU A 271 4.38 -4.42 6.97
CA LEU A 271 5.06 -3.14 7.16
C LEU A 271 6.17 -3.24 8.23
N LEU A 272 5.88 -3.88 9.37
CA LEU A 272 6.86 -4.12 10.43
C LEU A 272 7.99 -5.03 9.95
N THR A 273 7.69 -6.05 9.15
CA THR A 273 8.71 -6.95 8.57
C THR A 273 9.65 -6.18 7.64
N GLN A 274 9.11 -5.33 6.76
CA GLN A 274 9.92 -4.49 5.86
C GLN A 274 10.79 -3.49 6.63
N CYS A 275 10.20 -2.79 7.60
CA CYS A 275 10.96 -1.87 8.46
C CYS A 275 12.03 -2.63 9.28
N GLY A 276 11.72 -3.84 9.73
CA GLY A 276 12.64 -4.74 10.44
C GLY A 276 13.86 -5.10 9.60
N GLN A 277 13.65 -5.58 8.37
CA GLN A 277 14.70 -5.92 7.42
C GLN A 277 15.61 -4.72 7.12
N MET A 278 15.01 -3.52 7.02
CA MET A 278 15.73 -2.27 6.82
C MET A 278 16.66 -1.94 7.98
N ILE A 279 16.18 -2.02 9.23
CA ILE A 279 16.99 -1.65 10.40
C ILE A 279 17.92 -2.78 10.88
N ASP A 280 17.66 -4.04 10.53
CA ASP A 280 18.43 -5.19 11.02
C ASP A 280 19.91 -5.11 10.58
N GLY A 281 20.19 -4.57 9.39
CA GLY A 281 21.56 -4.30 8.93
C GLY A 281 22.28 -3.28 9.81
N LEU A 282 21.63 -2.14 10.09
CA LEU A 282 22.16 -1.08 10.97
C LEU A 282 22.33 -1.58 12.41
N TYR A 283 21.34 -2.32 12.92
CA TYR A 283 21.37 -2.92 14.25
C TYR A 283 22.51 -3.94 14.38
N ALA A 284 22.70 -4.80 13.38
CA ALA A 284 23.78 -5.77 13.35
C ALA A 284 25.16 -5.10 13.29
N PHE A 285 25.29 -3.97 12.59
CA PHE A 285 26.55 -3.24 12.48
C PHE A 285 26.89 -2.45 13.76
N HIS A 286 25.96 -1.67 14.29
CA HIS A 286 26.23 -0.73 15.40
C HIS A 286 25.94 -1.30 16.80
N CYS A 287 24.97 -2.21 16.93
CA CYS A 287 24.37 -2.53 18.23
C CYS A 287 24.56 -4.00 18.65
N SER A 288 24.86 -4.90 17.71
CA SER A 288 25.06 -6.31 18.06
C SER A 288 26.39 -6.53 18.78
N SER A 289 26.33 -7.22 19.92
CA SER A 289 27.56 -7.65 20.60
C SER A 289 28.27 -8.68 19.71
N HIS A 290 29.48 -8.35 19.28
CA HIS A 290 30.35 -9.22 18.47
C HIS A 290 30.46 -10.64 19.07
N ILE A 291 30.44 -10.74 20.41
CA ILE A 291 30.52 -11.99 21.16
C ILE A 291 29.27 -12.86 20.97
N LEU A 292 28.07 -12.28 21.09
CA LEU A 292 26.81 -13.02 20.90
C LEU A 292 26.63 -13.42 19.43
N ARG A 293 27.10 -12.61 18.50
CA ARG A 293 27.06 -12.91 17.06
C ARG A 293 27.87 -14.15 16.71
N GLN A 294 29.09 -14.27 17.25
CA GLN A 294 29.96 -15.44 17.06
C GLN A 294 29.38 -16.72 17.67
N VAL A 295 28.70 -16.62 18.81
CA VAL A 295 28.12 -17.78 19.53
C VAL A 295 26.83 -18.27 18.88
N VAL A 296 25.98 -17.37 18.37
CA VAL A 296 24.64 -17.73 17.84
C VAL A 296 24.65 -18.03 16.34
N LEU A 297 25.44 -17.30 15.54
CA LEU A 297 25.40 -17.38 14.07
C LEU A 297 26.63 -18.10 13.47
N GLY A 298 27.55 -18.59 14.30
CA GLY A 298 28.86 -19.05 13.86
C GLY A 298 29.74 -17.90 13.34
N PRO A 299 30.90 -18.18 12.73
CA PRO A 299 31.75 -17.17 12.10
C PRO A 299 31.11 -16.68 10.79
N SER A 300 30.00 -15.94 10.88
CA SER A 300 29.43 -15.21 9.74
C SER A 300 30.24 -13.93 9.52
N SER A 301 30.65 -13.65 8.28
CA SER A 301 31.30 -12.39 7.90
C SER A 301 30.47 -11.18 8.36
N PRO A 302 31.09 -10.07 8.78
CA PRO A 302 30.38 -8.82 9.01
C PRO A 302 29.60 -8.41 7.74
N PRO A 303 28.52 -7.62 7.87
CA PRO A 303 27.79 -7.13 6.70
C PRO A 303 28.80 -6.40 5.80
N GLN A 304 28.88 -6.82 4.53
CA GLN A 304 29.82 -6.27 3.55
C GLN A 304 29.44 -4.86 3.09
N ALA A 305 28.22 -4.42 3.36
CA ALA A 305 27.70 -3.10 3.02
C ALA A 305 28.27 -2.03 3.95
N SER A 306 28.60 -0.88 3.38
CA SER A 306 29.11 0.27 4.12
C SER A 306 27.98 0.94 4.95
N PRO A 307 28.29 1.57 6.10
CA PRO A 307 27.29 2.29 6.91
C PRO A 307 26.39 3.28 6.15
N PRO A 308 26.90 4.10 5.20
CA PRO A 308 26.03 5.01 4.44
C PRO A 308 25.08 4.27 3.48
N GLU A 309 25.43 3.08 2.99
CA GLU A 309 24.53 2.28 2.16
C GLU A 309 23.38 1.67 2.96
N LEU A 310 23.62 1.35 4.25
CA LEU A 310 22.61 0.85 5.16
C LEU A 310 21.65 1.95 5.66
N LEU A 311 22.09 3.21 5.63
CA LEU A 311 21.28 4.36 6.06
C LEU A 311 20.32 4.85 4.96
N LYS A 312 20.73 4.77 3.68
CA LYS A 312 19.94 5.23 2.54
C LYS A 312 18.47 4.76 2.54
N PRO A 313 18.15 3.47 2.80
CA PRO A 313 16.77 3.00 2.86
C PRO A 313 15.92 3.71 3.94
N LEU A 314 16.54 3.96 5.10
CA LEU A 314 15.87 4.62 6.23
C LEU A 314 15.53 6.08 5.89
N GLU A 315 16.43 6.77 5.20
CA GLU A 315 16.25 8.15 4.73
C GLU A 315 15.26 8.27 3.57
N SER A 316 15.30 7.34 2.60
CA SER A 316 14.53 7.48 1.36
C SER A 316 13.06 7.12 1.52
N TYR A 317 12.75 5.97 2.13
CA TYR A 317 11.37 5.48 2.29
C TYR A 317 11.04 5.03 3.71
N GLY A 318 12.05 4.72 4.53
CA GLY A 318 11.87 4.18 5.87
C GLY A 318 11.10 5.10 6.82
N LEU A 319 11.46 6.39 6.87
CA LEU A 319 10.73 7.37 7.67
C LEU A 319 9.25 7.46 7.26
N ALA A 320 8.97 7.47 5.96
CA ALA A 320 7.59 7.54 5.45
C ALA A 320 6.78 6.29 5.83
N LEU A 321 7.37 5.08 5.73
CA LEU A 321 6.71 3.85 6.19
C LEU A 321 6.46 3.86 7.70
N LEU A 322 7.44 4.32 8.49
CA LEU A 322 7.28 4.42 9.95
C LEU A 322 6.21 5.44 10.35
N ARG A 323 6.07 6.55 9.63
CA ARG A 323 4.97 7.53 9.81
C ARG A 323 3.60 6.91 9.55
N HIS A 324 3.47 6.10 8.50
CA HIS A 324 2.23 5.38 8.17
C HIS A 324 1.86 4.33 9.22
N ILE A 325 2.84 3.67 9.85
CA ILE A 325 2.61 2.79 11.01
C ILE A 325 2.17 3.61 12.24
N GLY A 326 2.89 4.70 12.52
CA GLY A 326 2.61 5.64 13.61
C GLY A 326 2.41 4.94 14.96
N PRO A 327 1.26 5.14 15.63
CA PRO A 327 1.02 4.61 16.97
C PRO A 327 0.91 3.08 17.02
N TYR A 328 0.65 2.38 15.90
CA TYR A 328 0.51 0.92 15.86
C TYR A 328 1.81 0.15 16.08
N LEU A 329 2.95 0.85 16.09
CA LEU A 329 4.24 0.27 16.42
C LEU A 329 4.27 -0.35 17.83
N HIS A 330 3.37 0.03 18.73
CA HIS A 330 3.22 -0.55 20.07
C HIS A 330 3.00 -2.07 20.06
N ASN A 331 2.50 -2.64 18.96
CA ASN A 331 2.32 -4.07 18.77
C ASN A 331 3.65 -4.84 18.72
N ASP A 332 4.78 -4.18 18.41
CA ASP A 332 6.11 -4.79 18.38
C ASP A 332 7.14 -4.00 19.21
N VAL A 333 7.14 -4.29 20.51
CA VAL A 333 8.10 -3.72 21.48
C VAL A 333 9.55 -4.12 21.18
N VAL A 334 9.78 -5.28 20.54
CA VAL A 334 11.13 -5.74 20.19
C VAL A 334 11.69 -4.86 19.08
N PHE A 335 10.88 -4.57 18.06
CA PHE A 335 11.24 -3.61 17.02
C PHE A 335 11.51 -2.22 17.61
N MET A 336 10.64 -1.70 18.48
CA MET A 336 10.87 -0.41 19.14
C MET A 336 12.21 -0.38 19.89
N THR A 337 12.56 -1.47 20.59
CA THR A 337 13.83 -1.59 21.32
C THR A 337 15.03 -1.58 20.37
N LYS A 338 14.97 -2.33 19.26
CA LYS A 338 16.02 -2.30 18.22
C LYS A 338 16.16 -0.90 17.63
N LEU A 339 15.04 -0.25 17.32
CA LEU A 339 15.01 1.10 16.76
C LEU A 339 15.67 2.10 17.69
N CYS A 340 15.32 2.13 18.99
CA CYS A 340 15.99 3.00 19.98
C CYS A 340 17.51 2.84 19.98
N ARG A 341 18.01 1.60 19.90
CA ARG A 341 19.46 1.32 19.88
C ARG A 341 20.13 1.79 18.60
N VAL A 342 19.47 1.64 17.45
CA VAL A 342 19.96 2.18 16.18
C VAL A 342 20.00 3.71 16.22
N LEU A 343 18.91 4.35 16.67
CA LEU A 343 18.85 5.82 16.78
C LEU A 343 19.92 6.37 17.72
N LYS A 344 20.20 5.71 18.85
CA LYS A 344 21.31 6.06 19.73
C LYS A 344 22.66 6.06 19.01
N ALA A 345 22.90 5.08 18.14
CA ALA A 345 24.14 5.00 17.38
C ALA A 345 24.23 6.09 16.29
N LEU A 346 23.08 6.53 15.76
CA LEU A 346 22.98 7.60 14.75
C LEU A 346 23.00 9.01 15.35
N ALA A 347 22.59 9.18 16.62
CA ALA A 347 22.49 10.47 17.31
C ALA A 347 23.84 11.20 17.57
N GLY A 348 24.95 10.70 17.04
CA GLY A 348 26.29 11.30 17.18
C GLY A 348 26.83 11.99 15.92
N SER A 349 26.08 11.99 14.81
CA SER A 349 26.45 12.67 13.57
C SER A 349 25.42 13.74 13.24
N GLN A 350 25.89 14.95 12.95
CA GLN A 350 25.02 16.12 12.74
C GLN A 350 24.07 15.95 11.55
N ASP A 351 24.48 15.19 10.52
CA ASP A 351 23.64 14.90 9.34
C ASP A 351 22.44 14.00 9.67
N THR A 352 22.50 13.21 10.74
CA THR A 352 21.48 12.21 11.10
C THR A 352 20.64 12.59 12.33
N GLU A 353 21.02 13.64 13.06
CA GLU A 353 20.29 14.11 14.24
C GLU A 353 18.85 14.53 13.89
N ASP A 354 18.63 15.24 12.78
CA ASP A 354 17.29 15.65 12.37
C ASP A 354 16.38 14.45 12.08
N LEU A 355 16.91 13.42 11.41
CA LEU A 355 16.20 12.18 11.17
C LEU A 355 15.85 11.47 12.49
N VAL A 356 16.80 11.42 13.44
CA VAL A 356 16.58 10.84 14.76
C VAL A 356 15.46 11.58 15.50
N LYS A 357 15.48 12.92 15.50
CA LYS A 357 14.44 13.75 16.11
C LYS A 357 13.07 13.45 15.49
N MET A 358 12.96 13.43 14.16
CA MET A 358 11.71 13.14 13.46
C MET A 358 11.14 11.76 13.84
N ILE A 359 11.97 10.71 13.83
CA ILE A 359 11.52 9.36 14.20
C ILE A 359 11.06 9.30 15.66
N ILE A 360 11.76 9.99 16.58
CA ILE A 360 11.35 10.01 17.99
C ILE A 360 9.99 10.71 18.16
N ILE A 361 9.83 11.89 17.56
CA ILE A 361 8.63 12.72 17.70
C ILE A 361 7.43 12.05 17.05
N GLU A 362 7.56 11.59 15.80
CA GLU A 362 6.41 11.18 15.00
C GLU A 362 6.05 9.70 15.14
N VAL A 363 6.97 8.87 15.65
CA VAL A 363 6.83 7.42 15.67
C VAL A 363 6.96 6.86 17.08
N LEU A 364 8.13 7.02 17.73
CA LEU A 364 8.40 6.35 19.02
C LEU A 364 7.57 6.89 20.18
N LEU A 365 7.45 8.21 20.34
CA LEU A 365 6.66 8.81 21.42
C LEU A 365 5.15 8.51 21.29
N PRO A 366 4.55 8.64 20.09
CA PRO A 366 3.18 8.20 19.84
C PRO A 366 2.95 6.72 20.15
N ALA A 367 3.86 5.84 19.71
CA ALA A 367 3.75 4.41 19.97
C ALA A 367 3.90 4.08 21.47
N LEU A 368 4.84 4.74 22.17
CA LEU A 368 5.04 4.54 23.61
C LEU A 368 3.78 4.86 24.43
N ALA A 369 2.99 5.87 24.01
CA ALA A 369 1.73 6.20 24.66
C ALA A 369 0.69 5.06 24.59
N CYS A 370 0.78 4.19 23.58
CA CYS A 370 -0.08 3.00 23.45
C CYS A 370 0.48 1.78 24.21
N VAL A 371 1.77 1.77 24.56
CA VAL A 371 2.40 0.65 25.26
C VAL A 371 2.01 0.68 26.75
N PRO A 372 1.51 -0.42 27.33
CA PRO A 372 1.30 -0.51 28.77
C PRO A 372 2.62 -0.34 29.51
N ALA A 373 2.59 0.29 30.69
CA ALA A 373 3.78 0.69 31.46
C ALA A 373 4.97 -0.29 31.36
N ASN A 374 5.96 0.09 30.55
CA ASN A 374 7.15 -0.71 30.27
C ASN A 374 8.42 0.11 30.57
N PRO A 375 8.93 0.05 31.82
CA PRO A 375 10.11 0.80 32.22
C PRO A 375 11.34 0.48 31.37
N ALA A 376 11.50 -0.78 30.92
CA ALA A 376 12.65 -1.21 30.14
C ALA A 376 12.72 -0.47 28.79
N LEU A 377 11.59 -0.36 28.10
CA LEU A 377 11.48 0.41 26.86
C LEU A 377 11.78 1.90 27.09
N CYS A 378 11.30 2.49 28.20
CA CYS A 378 11.63 3.87 28.55
C CYS A 378 13.14 4.07 28.78
N TYR A 379 13.84 3.09 29.34
CA TYR A 379 15.30 3.16 29.49
C TYR A 379 16.02 3.09 28.14
N GLU A 380 15.56 2.25 27.21
CA GLU A 380 16.12 2.17 25.86
C GLU A 380 15.89 3.48 25.09
N LEU A 381 14.69 4.07 25.18
CA LEU A 381 14.40 5.38 24.62
C LEU A 381 15.25 6.49 25.24
N TRP A 382 15.40 6.46 26.58
CA TRP A 382 16.27 7.41 27.29
C TRP A 382 17.70 7.34 26.80
N GLN A 383 18.23 6.13 26.54
CA GLN A 383 19.60 6.00 26.06
C GLN A 383 19.82 6.66 24.69
N ALA A 384 18.79 6.73 23.84
CA ALA A 384 18.85 7.47 22.58
C ALA A 384 18.77 8.98 22.82
N LEU A 385 17.81 9.43 23.64
CA LEU A 385 17.63 10.84 23.98
C LEU A 385 18.84 11.44 24.71
N ALA A 386 19.47 10.70 25.61
CA ALA A 386 20.57 11.18 26.45
C ALA A 386 21.86 11.50 25.68
N VAL A 387 21.95 11.08 24.41
CA VAL A 387 23.05 11.48 23.50
C VAL A 387 22.83 12.90 22.97
N LEU A 388 21.57 13.31 22.81
CA LEU A 388 21.19 14.63 22.31
C LEU A 388 21.40 15.73 23.36
N GLY A 389 21.63 16.96 22.89
CA GLY A 389 21.69 18.15 23.71
C GLY A 389 20.37 18.40 24.46
N HIS A 390 20.41 19.14 25.57
CA HIS A 390 19.20 19.43 26.33
C HIS A 390 18.20 20.30 25.54
N GLU A 391 18.69 21.19 24.68
CA GLU A 391 17.86 22.01 23.79
C GLU A 391 17.05 21.11 22.83
N ASP A 392 17.72 20.15 22.18
CA ASP A 392 17.09 19.19 21.27
C ASP A 392 16.05 18.30 21.96
N ARG A 393 16.36 17.81 23.17
CA ARG A 393 15.40 17.01 23.95
C ARG A 393 14.15 17.80 24.30
N PHE A 394 14.30 19.06 24.69
CA PHE A 394 13.17 19.91 25.04
C PHE A 394 12.37 20.34 23.81
N GLU A 395 13.02 20.54 22.66
CA GLU A 395 12.36 20.71 21.36
C GLU A 395 11.49 19.49 21.04
N ILE A 396 12.02 18.27 21.18
CA ILE A 396 11.28 17.01 20.99
C ILE A 396 10.03 16.97 21.89
N TYR A 397 10.17 17.28 23.18
CA TYR A 397 9.04 17.26 24.11
C TYR A 397 7.99 18.33 23.80
N GLY A 398 8.42 19.51 23.35
CA GLY A 398 7.54 20.58 22.91
C GLY A 398 6.80 20.24 21.62
N ALA A 399 7.49 19.66 20.64
CA ALA A 399 6.90 19.20 19.39
C ALA A 399 5.86 18.10 19.65
N PHE A 400 6.20 17.10 20.48
CA PHE A 400 5.27 16.03 20.85
C PHE A 400 4.02 16.56 21.58
N LYS A 401 4.17 17.58 22.44
CA LYS A 401 3.03 18.24 23.09
C LYS A 401 2.05 18.86 22.08
N GLY A 402 2.56 19.41 20.98
CA GLY A 402 1.76 20.05 19.93
C GLY A 402 1.13 19.10 18.92
N GLN A 403 1.44 17.80 18.98
CA GLN A 403 1.01 16.83 17.98
C GLN A 403 -0.46 16.42 18.17
N GLU A 404 -1.18 16.24 17.06
CA GLU A 404 -2.51 15.66 17.11
C GLU A 404 -2.45 14.15 17.36
N LEU A 405 -2.92 13.75 18.54
CA LEU A 405 -2.98 12.35 18.93
C LEU A 405 -4.24 11.66 18.40
N ALA A 406 -4.10 10.38 18.07
CA ALA A 406 -5.20 9.49 17.73
C ALA A 406 -6.22 9.39 18.88
N LYS A 407 -7.47 9.06 18.56
CA LYS A 407 -8.54 8.91 19.56
C LYS A 407 -8.15 7.93 20.67
N THR A 408 -7.62 6.76 20.29
CA THR A 408 -7.16 5.73 21.23
C THR A 408 -6.12 6.27 22.22
N GLN A 409 -5.15 7.04 21.73
CA GLN A 409 -4.13 7.66 22.58
C GLN A 409 -4.73 8.70 23.54
N LYS A 410 -5.68 9.52 23.06
CA LYS A 410 -6.39 10.50 23.90
C LYS A 410 -7.19 9.83 25.02
N ASP A 411 -7.83 8.70 24.72
CA ASP A 411 -8.61 7.95 25.71
C ASP A 411 -7.69 7.28 26.75
N LEU A 412 -6.54 6.74 26.34
CA LEU A 412 -5.50 6.22 27.24
C LEU A 412 -4.90 7.32 28.14
N GLN A 413 -4.66 8.51 27.59
CA GLN A 413 -4.18 9.66 28.36
C GLN A 413 -5.19 10.10 29.43
N LYS A 414 -6.49 10.14 29.09
CA LYS A 414 -7.55 10.46 30.07
C LYS A 414 -7.59 9.44 31.20
N LEU A 415 -7.53 8.15 30.88
CA LEU A 415 -7.51 7.09 31.90
C LEU A 415 -6.29 7.19 32.82
N ALA A 416 -5.13 7.52 32.25
CA ALA A 416 -3.92 7.78 33.03
C ALA A 416 -4.07 9.03 33.93
N ALA A 417 -4.68 10.10 33.42
CA ALA A 417 -4.95 11.32 34.18
C ALA A 417 -5.85 11.04 35.39
N ASP A 418 -6.96 10.34 35.18
CA ASP A 418 -7.92 9.98 36.23
C ASP A 418 -7.25 9.10 37.31
N GLN A 419 -6.39 8.17 36.89
CA GLN A 419 -5.64 7.33 37.82
C GLN A 419 -4.67 8.16 38.67
N VAL A 420 -3.98 9.13 38.07
CA VAL A 420 -3.05 10.02 38.78
C VAL A 420 -3.81 10.93 39.74
N ASP A 421 -4.94 11.51 39.31
CA ASP A 421 -5.84 12.28 40.16
C ASP A 421 -6.22 11.52 41.42
N GLN A 422 -6.72 10.30 41.26
CA GLN A 422 -7.09 9.43 42.39
C GLN A 422 -5.90 9.13 43.30
N CYS A 423 -4.73 8.83 42.74
CA CYS A 423 -3.53 8.49 43.52
C CYS A 423 -2.97 9.68 44.29
N VAL A 424 -2.93 10.86 43.68
CA VAL A 424 -2.43 12.08 44.32
C VAL A 424 -3.42 12.54 45.38
N GLN A 425 -4.71 12.59 45.08
CA GLN A 425 -5.73 13.00 46.04
C GLN A 425 -5.75 12.07 47.26
N ALA A 426 -5.70 10.74 47.05
CA ALA A 426 -5.60 9.77 48.14
C ALA A 426 -4.32 9.90 48.96
N THR A 427 -3.25 10.47 48.39
CA THR A 427 -1.99 10.74 49.10
C THR A 427 -2.10 12.04 49.91
N LEU A 428 -2.68 13.10 49.34
CA LEU A 428 -2.90 14.39 50.02
C LEU A 428 -3.94 14.30 51.15
N ASP A 429 -5.03 13.55 50.96
CA ASP A 429 -6.08 13.41 51.98
C ASP A 429 -5.61 12.65 53.22
N LYS A 430 -4.76 11.63 53.04
CA LYS A 430 -4.20 10.81 54.12
C LYS A 430 -3.03 11.48 54.85
N GLU A 431 -2.53 12.60 54.37
CA GLU A 431 -1.51 13.38 55.08
C GLU A 431 -2.06 14.10 56.31
N LYS A 432 -3.40 14.19 56.42
CA LYS A 432 -4.10 14.66 57.62
C LYS A 432 -4.10 13.61 58.75
N ASP A 433 -3.86 12.33 58.45
CA ASP A 433 -3.86 11.23 59.43
C ASP A 433 -2.43 10.78 59.82
N LYS A 434 -2.15 10.67 61.13
CA LYS A 434 -0.83 10.27 61.66
C LYS A 434 -0.72 8.73 61.80
N GLY A 435 0.14 8.06 61.03
CA GLY A 435 0.44 6.63 61.27
C GLY A 435 1.42 5.91 60.31
N LYS A 436 1.96 4.75 60.72
CA LYS A 436 2.88 3.88 59.95
C LYS A 436 2.26 3.31 58.64
N SER A 437 0.94 3.29 58.50
CA SER A 437 0.24 2.92 57.26
C SER A 437 0.55 3.88 56.10
N LYS A 438 0.98 5.11 56.41
CA LYS A 438 1.30 6.21 55.47
C LYS A 438 2.37 5.83 54.43
N ASP A 439 3.48 5.22 54.85
CA ASP A 439 4.61 4.94 53.94
C ASP A 439 4.30 3.78 52.97
N LYS A 440 3.50 2.80 53.42
CA LYS A 440 3.07 1.67 52.58
C LYS A 440 2.09 2.14 51.49
N ASP A 441 1.13 2.98 51.85
CA ASP A 441 0.17 3.57 50.92
C ASP A 441 0.85 4.54 49.94
N LEU A 442 1.76 5.39 50.44
CA LEU A 442 2.55 6.29 49.60
C LEU A 442 3.38 5.51 48.57
N LYS A 443 4.08 4.43 48.98
CA LYS A 443 4.82 3.57 48.04
C LYS A 443 3.91 2.90 47.01
N LYS A 444 2.68 2.52 47.40
CA LYS A 444 1.68 1.98 46.48
C LYS A 444 1.27 3.02 45.44
N HIS A 445 0.86 4.22 45.86
CA HIS A 445 0.48 5.30 44.95
C HIS A 445 1.67 5.76 44.08
N SER A 446 2.88 5.86 44.64
CA SER A 446 4.09 6.19 43.89
C SER A 446 4.34 5.21 42.74
N ARG A 447 4.11 3.90 42.95
CA ARG A 447 4.23 2.89 41.89
C ARG A 447 3.12 2.99 40.85
N MET A 448 1.90 3.34 41.25
CA MET A 448 0.78 3.55 40.32
C MET A 448 1.02 4.78 39.44
N VAL A 449 1.44 5.89 40.03
CA VAL A 449 1.82 7.11 39.31
C VAL A 449 3.02 6.86 38.39
N ALA A 450 4.02 6.10 38.84
CA ALA A 450 5.15 5.74 37.99
C ALA A 450 4.73 4.93 36.75
N ARG A 451 3.81 3.96 36.89
CA ARG A 451 3.27 3.22 35.74
C ARG A 451 2.60 4.15 34.72
N ALA A 452 1.77 5.08 35.18
CA ALA A 452 1.15 6.07 34.31
C ALA A 452 2.20 6.97 33.62
N ALA A 453 3.21 7.42 34.36
CA ALA A 453 4.29 8.27 33.86
C ALA A 453 5.22 7.56 32.85
N HIS A 454 5.35 6.24 32.91
CA HIS A 454 6.16 5.49 31.93
C HIS A 454 5.50 5.39 30.55
N SER A 455 4.17 5.43 30.47
CA SER A 455 3.43 5.48 29.20
C SER A 455 3.13 6.93 28.77
N HIS A 456 2.79 7.82 29.72
CA HIS A 456 2.32 9.18 29.44
C HIS A 456 3.09 10.24 30.26
N PRO A 457 4.41 10.37 30.09
CA PRO A 457 5.25 11.18 30.97
C PRO A 457 4.86 12.65 31.00
N LEU A 458 4.54 13.25 29.84
CA LEU A 458 4.23 14.68 29.74
C LEU A 458 2.91 15.02 30.45
N MET A 459 1.84 14.29 30.15
CA MET A 459 0.54 14.49 30.78
C MET A 459 0.63 14.33 32.30
N VAL A 460 1.29 13.26 32.77
CA VAL A 460 1.43 12.99 34.20
C VAL A 460 2.32 14.04 34.88
N ALA A 461 3.37 14.51 34.23
CA ALA A 461 4.21 15.59 34.74
C ALA A 461 3.43 16.90 34.92
N GLU A 462 2.69 17.33 33.90
CA GLU A 462 1.85 18.54 33.98
C GLU A 462 0.82 18.45 35.10
N LYS A 463 0.24 17.26 35.31
CA LYS A 463 -0.71 17.04 36.38
C LYS A 463 -0.09 17.16 37.78
N ILE A 464 1.07 16.53 37.98
CA ILE A 464 1.84 16.63 39.23
C ILE A 464 2.23 18.09 39.50
N ILE A 465 2.66 18.82 38.48
CA ILE A 465 3.02 20.24 38.59
C ILE A 465 1.80 21.08 38.93
N HIS A 466 0.67 20.91 38.23
CA HIS A 466 -0.56 21.64 38.50
C HIS A 466 -1.06 21.45 39.93
N MET A 467 -0.92 20.25 40.48
CA MET A 467 -1.28 19.96 41.87
C MET A 467 -0.27 20.53 42.87
N ALA A 468 1.00 20.65 42.49
CA ALA A 468 2.05 21.20 43.35
C ALA A 468 2.12 22.75 43.30
N ASP A 469 1.64 23.38 42.21
CA ASP A 469 1.67 24.84 42.03
C ASP A 469 0.53 25.58 42.74
N VAL A 470 -0.40 24.82 43.35
CA VAL A 470 -1.54 25.36 44.09
C VAL A 470 -1.03 26.44 45.07
N PRO A 471 -1.56 27.68 45.02
CA PRO A 471 -1.01 28.83 45.73
C PRO A 471 -1.43 28.82 47.23
N VAL A 472 -0.99 27.79 47.93
CA VAL A 472 -1.16 27.57 49.36
C VAL A 472 0.22 27.40 49.97
N GLU A 473 0.53 28.12 51.06
CA GLU A 473 1.85 28.11 51.69
C GLU A 473 2.22 26.76 52.31
N ASP A 474 1.22 26.01 52.80
CA ASP A 474 1.38 24.69 53.43
C ASP A 474 1.34 23.52 52.42
N THR A 475 1.47 23.77 51.12
CA THR A 475 1.47 22.70 50.11
C THR A 475 2.60 21.69 50.39
N ASN A 476 2.27 20.40 50.49
CA ASN A 476 3.25 19.36 50.78
C ASN A 476 4.06 18.95 49.56
N VAL A 477 5.02 19.80 49.19
CA VAL A 477 5.96 19.56 48.10
C VAL A 477 6.79 18.28 48.30
N ASP A 478 7.12 17.90 49.55
CA ASP A 478 7.89 16.67 49.83
C ASP A 478 7.10 15.40 49.47
N GLY A 479 5.77 15.44 49.62
CA GLY A 479 4.87 14.39 49.18
C GLY A 479 4.97 14.11 47.68
N PHE A 480 4.96 15.17 46.86
CA PHE A 480 5.11 15.07 45.40
C PHE A 480 6.48 14.51 44.98
N VAL A 481 7.55 14.93 45.63
CA VAL A 481 8.91 14.39 45.37
C VAL A 481 9.00 12.90 45.71
N ARG A 482 8.30 12.43 46.74
CA ARG A 482 8.21 11.01 47.06
C ARG A 482 7.35 10.23 46.08
N LEU A 483 6.30 10.83 45.53
CA LEU A 483 5.44 10.19 44.53
C LEU A 483 6.20 9.85 43.24
N VAL A 484 7.15 10.70 42.84
CA VAL A 484 7.93 10.49 41.61
C VAL A 484 9.18 9.62 41.79
N GLN A 485 9.41 9.05 42.99
CA GLN A 485 10.65 8.33 43.32
C GLN A 485 10.95 7.10 42.44
N TYR A 486 9.95 6.52 41.78
CA TYR A 486 10.08 5.35 40.91
C TYR A 486 10.02 5.69 39.41
N TRP A 487 10.11 6.98 39.06
CA TRP A 487 10.10 7.42 37.67
C TRP A 487 11.41 7.04 36.97
N THR A 488 11.32 6.77 35.67
CA THR A 488 12.50 6.53 34.83
C THR A 488 13.23 7.84 34.57
N PRO A 489 14.51 7.79 34.18
CA PRO A 489 15.26 8.98 33.77
C PRO A 489 14.55 9.83 32.72
N PHE A 490 13.98 9.18 31.71
CA PHE A 490 13.15 9.82 30.69
C PHE A 490 11.96 10.59 31.29
N ALA A 491 11.17 9.97 32.18
CA ALA A 491 10.03 10.63 32.80
C ALA A 491 10.45 11.80 33.70
N LEU A 492 11.62 11.71 34.36
CA LEU A 492 12.18 12.80 35.17
C LEU A 492 12.69 13.97 34.30
N ASP A 493 13.28 13.71 33.13
CA ASP A 493 13.71 14.75 32.19
C ASP A 493 12.50 15.49 31.58
N VAL A 494 11.43 14.75 31.25
CA VAL A 494 10.15 15.35 30.83
C VAL A 494 9.50 16.16 31.95
N LEU A 495 9.58 15.70 33.21
CA LEU A 495 9.12 16.47 34.37
C LEU A 495 9.88 17.79 34.50
N LEU A 496 11.21 17.77 34.32
CA LEU A 496 12.03 18.97 34.35
C LEU A 496 11.63 19.95 33.26
N TYR A 497 11.46 19.48 32.02
CA TYR A 497 10.96 20.30 30.91
C TYR A 497 9.61 20.96 31.26
N ALA A 498 8.62 20.17 31.69
CA ALA A 498 7.30 20.70 32.03
C ALA A 498 7.35 21.70 33.19
N LEU A 499 8.23 21.46 34.18
CA LEU A 499 8.43 22.35 35.32
C LEU A 499 9.03 23.70 34.91
N LEU A 500 10.03 23.68 34.02
CA LEU A 500 10.64 24.90 33.48
C LEU A 500 9.64 25.71 32.65
N VAL A 501 8.87 25.05 31.79
CA VAL A 501 7.78 25.71 31.02
C VAL A 501 6.81 26.40 31.98
N ARG A 502 6.37 25.71 33.04
CA ARG A 502 5.46 26.29 34.03
C ARG A 502 6.07 27.47 34.79
N ILE A 503 7.33 27.36 35.22
CA ILE A 503 8.05 28.46 35.89
C ILE A 503 8.14 29.68 34.97
N LEU A 504 8.43 29.49 33.68
CA LEU A 504 8.49 30.56 32.69
C LEU A 504 7.13 31.24 32.48
N GLU A 505 6.04 30.46 32.46
CA GLU A 505 4.68 30.99 32.40
C GLU A 505 4.36 31.88 33.61
N VAL A 506 4.57 31.39 34.83
CA VAL A 506 4.34 32.13 36.07
C VAL A 506 5.21 33.39 36.12
N ALA A 507 6.49 33.28 35.75
CA ALA A 507 7.41 34.42 35.68
C ALA A 507 7.01 35.45 34.61
N SER A 508 6.33 35.04 33.53
CA SER A 508 5.82 35.96 32.51
C SER A 508 4.65 36.81 33.03
N VAL A 509 3.78 36.21 33.87
CA VAL A 509 2.67 36.89 34.53
C VAL A 509 3.19 37.89 35.57
N LEU A 510 4.16 37.48 36.40
CA LEU A 510 4.79 38.36 37.40
C LEU A 510 5.53 39.55 36.77
N ARG A 511 6.10 39.38 35.58
CA ARG A 511 6.74 40.45 34.79
C ARG A 511 5.75 41.35 34.05
N GLY A 512 4.44 41.14 34.21
CA GLY A 512 3.39 41.96 33.60
C GLY A 512 3.19 41.73 32.09
N LYS A 513 3.73 40.64 31.52
CA LYS A 513 3.60 40.35 30.07
C LYS A 513 2.29 39.65 29.69
N LYS A 514 1.60 39.02 30.65
CA LYS A 514 0.26 38.41 30.51
C LYS A 514 -0.59 38.78 31.72
N THR A 515 -1.62 39.60 31.54
CA THR A 515 -2.53 40.01 32.62
C THR A 515 -3.85 39.23 32.55
N ASN A 516 -3.86 37.98 33.02
CA ASN A 516 -5.07 37.16 33.08
C ASN A 516 -5.98 37.49 34.29
N GLY A 517 -5.92 38.70 34.85
CA GLY A 517 -6.68 39.08 36.04
C GLY A 517 -6.24 38.41 37.36
N VAL A 518 -5.15 37.65 37.34
CA VAL A 518 -4.60 36.97 38.53
C VAL A 518 -3.72 37.93 39.34
N ARG A 519 -3.86 37.90 40.67
CA ARG A 519 -3.08 38.76 41.58
C ARG A 519 -1.61 38.31 41.62
N PRO A 520 -0.62 39.22 41.44
CA PRO A 520 0.80 38.87 41.48
C PRO A 520 1.26 38.16 42.76
N CYS A 521 0.63 38.44 43.90
CA CYS A 521 0.95 37.77 45.17
C CYS A 521 0.60 36.28 45.17
N VAL A 522 -0.45 35.86 44.47
CA VAL A 522 -0.88 34.45 44.37
C VAL A 522 0.12 33.66 43.52
N GLU A 523 0.53 34.25 42.38
CA GLU A 523 1.53 33.68 41.48
C GLU A 523 2.92 33.60 42.13
N ALA A 524 3.25 34.52 43.04
CA ALA A 524 4.50 34.47 43.81
C ALA A 524 4.56 33.25 44.75
N ILE A 525 3.43 32.87 45.38
CA ILE A 525 3.34 31.66 46.22
C ILE A 525 3.51 30.40 45.35
N ALA A 526 2.83 30.35 44.20
CA ALA A 526 2.99 29.27 43.23
C ALA A 526 4.45 29.12 42.78
N LEU A 527 5.13 30.22 42.46
CA LEU A 527 6.55 30.21 42.10
C LEU A 527 7.44 29.68 43.24
N GLY A 528 7.14 30.04 44.49
CA GLY A 528 7.83 29.51 45.68
C GLY A 528 7.68 27.99 45.81
N ASN A 529 6.47 27.47 45.60
CA ASN A 529 6.19 26.04 45.62
C ASN A 529 6.92 25.29 44.50
N LEU A 530 6.91 25.82 43.28
CA LEU A 530 7.62 25.26 42.12
C LEU A 530 9.15 25.28 42.32
N GLY A 531 9.70 26.37 42.86
CA GLY A 531 11.12 26.47 43.19
C GLY A 531 11.55 25.46 44.26
N ARG A 532 10.71 25.26 45.29
CA ARG A 532 10.92 24.23 46.31
C ARG A 532 10.86 22.82 45.70
N LEU A 533 9.92 22.57 44.79
CA LEU A 533 9.80 21.29 44.09
C LEU A 533 11.06 21.00 43.28
N LEU A 534 11.51 21.96 42.48
CA LEU A 534 12.74 21.87 41.68
C LEU A 534 13.95 21.55 42.57
N GLY A 535 14.15 22.31 43.65
CA GLY A 535 15.28 22.11 44.56
C GLY A 535 15.29 20.74 45.25
N LEU A 536 14.12 20.26 45.67
CA LEU A 536 14.00 18.93 46.29
C LEU A 536 14.16 17.79 45.28
N LEU A 537 13.62 17.93 44.06
CA LEU A 537 13.83 16.97 42.97
C LEU A 537 15.32 16.86 42.63
N TYR A 538 16.00 17.99 42.48
CA TYR A 538 17.43 18.01 42.19
C TYR A 538 18.25 17.35 43.29
N ARG A 539 17.98 17.67 44.57
CA ARG A 539 18.68 17.04 45.69
C ARG A 539 18.54 15.51 45.70
N ARG A 540 17.39 14.99 45.26
CA ARG A 540 17.09 13.55 45.27
C ARG A 540 17.52 12.81 44.01
N HIS A 541 17.47 13.47 42.86
CA HIS A 541 17.67 12.88 41.53
C HIS A 541 18.83 13.53 40.75
N PHE A 542 19.78 14.16 41.45
CA PHE A 542 20.94 14.87 40.89
C PHE A 542 21.66 14.11 39.77
N ALA A 543 21.88 12.80 39.93
CA ALA A 543 22.62 11.98 38.97
C ALA A 543 21.92 11.86 37.60
N VAL A 544 20.61 12.10 37.57
CA VAL A 544 19.75 11.98 36.38
C VAL A 544 19.42 13.36 35.81
N LEU A 545 19.10 14.32 36.68
CA LEU A 545 18.77 15.69 36.32
C LEU A 545 20.07 16.52 36.19
N ARG A 546 20.71 16.47 35.03
CA ARG A 546 21.80 17.40 34.71
C ARG A 546 21.23 18.78 34.38
N LEU A 547 21.13 19.65 35.39
CA LEU A 547 20.66 21.04 35.26
C LEU A 547 21.72 21.93 34.57
N GLU A 548 22.11 21.59 33.35
CA GLU A 548 22.94 22.48 32.51
C GLU A 548 22.10 23.58 31.83
N GLY A 549 20.81 23.32 31.63
CA GLY A 549 19.83 24.25 31.03
C GLY A 549 18.94 24.99 32.02
#